data_AF-A0A2D5C968-F1
#
_entry.id   AF-A0A2D5C968-F1
#
_cell.length_a   1.000
_cell.length_b   1.000
_cell.length_c   1.000
_cell.angle_alpha   90.00
_cell.angle_beta   90.00
_cell.angle_gamma   90.00
#
_symmetry.space_group_name_H-M   'P 1'
#
loop_
_entity.id
_entity.type
_entity.pdbx_description
1 polymer ?
#
loop_
_entity_poly.entity_id
_entity_poly.type
_entity_poly.pdbx_seq_one_letter_code
_entity_poly.pdbx_strand_id
1 'polypeptide(L)'
;MKLKIFLVFVLLASCTTGSDEDASVVDTTIETPSTTEAPADTTSTTEAVISYQFDIEKMSPLTGQEIPPELWLNRPKRVVAFKIDNNINARPQSGLQEADSVYEILVEGGMTRFLALFLDNTSKYLGPIRSA
;
A
#
# COMPACT_ATOMS: atom_id res chain seq x y z
N MET A 1 46.81 5.79 -39.19
CA MET A 1 45.95 5.35 -38.06
C MET A 1 44.90 6.41 -37.71
N LYS A 2 44.04 6.80 -38.66
CA LYS A 2 42.98 7.83 -38.47
C LYS A 2 41.62 7.38 -39.02
N LEU A 3 41.36 6.06 -39.03
CA LEU A 3 40.13 5.48 -39.59
C LEU A 3 39.26 4.74 -38.55
N LYS A 4 39.74 4.61 -37.30
CA LYS A 4 38.97 4.00 -36.19
C LYS A 4 38.20 5.00 -35.33
N ILE A 5 38.36 6.31 -35.58
CA ILE A 5 37.68 7.38 -34.84
C ILE A 5 36.38 7.82 -35.52
N PHE A 6 36.12 7.38 -36.75
CA PHE A 6 34.89 7.74 -37.48
C PHE A 6 33.68 6.84 -37.14
N LEU A 7 33.87 5.77 -36.36
CA LEU A 7 32.80 4.84 -35.97
C LEU A 7 32.08 5.22 -34.66
N VAL A 8 32.48 6.33 -34.02
CA VAL A 8 31.90 6.80 -32.74
C VAL A 8 30.90 7.95 -32.93
N PHE A 9 30.69 8.43 -34.17
CA PHE A 9 29.80 9.57 -34.47
C PHE A 9 28.44 9.19 -35.11
N VAL A 10 28.15 7.90 -35.30
CA VAL A 10 26.93 7.43 -36.01
C VAL A 10 25.86 6.84 -35.08
N LEU A 11 26.07 6.84 -33.76
CA LEU A 11 25.06 6.34 -32.79
C LEU A 11 24.22 7.44 -32.09
N LEU A 12 24.31 8.69 -32.55
CA LEU A 12 23.66 9.86 -31.94
C LEU A 12 22.48 10.44 -32.77
N ALA A 13 21.94 9.69 -33.72
CA ALA A 13 20.83 10.18 -34.55
C ALA A 13 19.76 9.11 -34.77
N SER A 14 18.81 9.01 -33.85
CA SER A 14 17.41 8.68 -34.15
C SER A 14 16.50 9.10 -33.00
N CYS A 15 16.06 10.34 -33.09
CA CYS A 15 14.89 10.90 -32.40
C CYS A 15 13.79 11.05 -33.46
N THR A 16 12.57 10.58 -33.20
CA THR A 16 11.32 10.95 -33.92
C THR A 16 10.15 10.24 -33.21
N THR A 17 9.37 10.88 -32.32
CA THR A 17 8.25 11.85 -32.47
C THR A 17 6.86 11.22 -32.66
N GLY A 18 5.90 11.72 -31.88
CA GLY A 18 4.45 11.61 -32.09
C GLY A 18 3.69 11.28 -30.78
N SER A 19 3.28 12.28 -29.96
CA SER A 19 1.98 13.03 -30.01
C SER A 19 0.78 12.19 -29.56
N ASP A 20 -0.17 12.62 -28.74
CA ASP A 20 -0.38 13.74 -27.82
C ASP A 20 -1.50 13.24 -26.88
N GLU A 21 -1.51 13.72 -25.64
CA GLU A 21 -2.65 13.55 -24.73
C GLU A 21 -3.85 14.33 -25.25
N ASP A 22 -5.06 13.78 -25.12
CA ASP A 22 -6.27 14.59 -24.96
C ASP A 22 -7.25 13.88 -24.02
N ALA A 23 -7.39 14.50 -22.85
CA ALA A 23 -8.41 14.22 -21.86
C ALA A 23 -9.75 14.80 -22.33
N SER A 24 -10.76 13.93 -22.50
CA SER A 24 -12.13 14.37 -22.73
C SER A 24 -12.86 14.52 -21.39
N VAL A 25 -12.97 15.77 -20.95
CA VAL A 25 -13.91 16.22 -19.92
C VAL A 25 -15.32 16.02 -20.47
N VAL A 26 -16.16 15.23 -19.80
CA VAL A 26 -17.60 15.20 -20.08
C VAL A 26 -18.32 15.96 -18.98
N ASP A 27 -19.02 16.97 -19.44
CA ASP A 27 -19.70 18.04 -18.74
C ASP A 27 -20.88 17.53 -17.91
N THR A 28 -21.08 18.16 -16.76
CA THR A 28 -22.16 17.88 -15.81
C THR A 28 -23.42 18.61 -16.28
N THR A 29 -24.43 17.88 -16.74
CA THR A 29 -25.77 18.43 -16.96
C THR A 29 -26.67 18.05 -15.78
N ILE A 30 -27.04 19.07 -14.99
CA ILE A 30 -28.05 18.98 -13.94
C ILE A 30 -29.42 19.17 -14.61
N GLU A 31 -30.18 18.10 -14.78
CA GLU A 31 -31.62 18.19 -15.03
C GLU A 31 -32.40 17.94 -13.73
N THR A 32 -33.24 18.90 -13.39
CA THR A 32 -34.24 18.81 -12.32
C THR A 32 -35.53 18.24 -12.91
N PRO A 33 -36.08 17.13 -12.38
CA PRO A 33 -37.48 16.81 -12.56
C PRO A 33 -38.29 17.03 -11.28
N SER A 34 -39.46 17.63 -11.50
CA SER A 34 -40.51 18.01 -10.58
C SER A 34 -41.05 16.84 -9.72
N THR A 35 -41.29 17.13 -8.45
CA THR A 35 -42.01 16.30 -7.48
C THR A 35 -43.45 16.02 -7.93
N THR A 36 -43.87 14.76 -7.85
CA THR A 36 -45.28 14.34 -7.79
C THR A 36 -45.41 13.40 -6.60
N GLU A 37 -46.25 13.78 -5.62
CA GLU A 37 -46.56 13.00 -4.41
C GLU A 37 -47.55 11.87 -4.72
N ALA A 38 -47.24 10.67 -4.24
CA ALA A 38 -48.14 9.51 -4.11
C ALA A 38 -47.60 8.60 -2.98
N PRO A 39 -48.44 7.74 -2.37
CA PRO A 39 -48.68 7.70 -0.93
C PRO A 39 -47.63 6.94 -0.11
N ALA A 40 -47.60 7.27 1.19
CA ALA A 40 -46.74 6.69 2.20
C ALA A 40 -47.03 5.20 2.44
N ASP A 41 -46.22 4.33 1.82
CA ASP A 41 -46.01 2.97 2.31
C ASP A 41 -45.00 3.03 3.47
N THR A 42 -45.51 2.86 4.69
CA THR A 42 -44.67 2.72 5.89
C THR A 42 -44.12 1.29 5.92
N THR A 43 -43.12 1.01 5.09
CA THR A 43 -42.22 -0.12 5.32
C THR A 43 -41.05 0.42 6.13
N SER A 44 -41.09 0.18 7.45
CA SER A 44 -39.93 0.41 8.32
C SER A 44 -38.86 -0.61 7.98
N THR A 45 -38.05 -0.30 6.97
CA THR A 45 -36.76 -0.96 6.76
C THR A 45 -35.85 -0.52 7.90
N THR A 46 -35.82 -1.31 8.98
CA THR A 46 -34.77 -1.19 9.99
C THR A 46 -33.48 -1.68 9.35
N GLU A 47 -32.75 -0.77 8.71
CA GLU A 47 -31.39 -1.04 8.26
C GLU A 47 -30.55 -1.37 9.49
N ALA A 48 -30.07 -2.61 9.58
CA ALA A 48 -29.14 -3.01 10.62
C ALA A 48 -27.85 -2.21 10.41
N VAL A 49 -27.61 -1.22 11.27
CA VAL A 49 -26.34 -0.50 11.31
C VAL A 49 -25.27 -1.50 11.74
N ILE A 50 -24.52 -2.04 10.78
CA ILE A 50 -23.34 -2.87 11.04
C ILE A 50 -22.23 -1.92 11.53
N SER A 51 -22.23 -1.62 12.84
CA SER A 51 -21.17 -0.83 13.46
C SER A 51 -19.99 -1.74 13.83
N TYR A 52 -18.81 -1.47 13.27
CA TYR A 52 -17.58 -2.12 13.72
C TYR A 52 -17.23 -1.66 15.14
N GLN A 53 -17.09 -2.61 16.07
CA GLN A 53 -16.53 -2.35 17.39
C GLN A 53 -15.19 -3.06 17.55
N PHE A 54 -14.17 -2.29 17.92
CA PHE A 54 -12.84 -2.81 18.19
C PHE A 54 -12.78 -3.37 19.62
N ASP A 55 -12.64 -4.68 19.75
CA ASP A 55 -12.40 -5.34 21.05
C ASP A 55 -10.90 -5.35 21.35
N ILE A 56 -10.48 -4.50 22.28
CA ILE A 56 -9.06 -4.28 22.64
C ILE A 56 -8.38 -5.58 23.10
N GLU A 57 -9.13 -6.49 23.74
CA GLU A 57 -8.57 -7.73 24.28
C GLU A 57 -8.45 -8.79 23.18
N LYS A 58 -9.44 -8.86 22.29
CA LYS A 58 -9.54 -9.92 21.28
C LYS A 58 -9.02 -9.56 19.89
N MET A 59 -8.73 -8.30 19.61
CA MET A 59 -8.23 -7.86 18.31
C MET A 59 -6.77 -7.37 18.38
N SER A 60 -6.07 -7.50 17.25
CA SER A 60 -4.74 -6.94 17.07
C SER A 60 -4.78 -5.41 16.98
N PRO A 61 -3.94 -4.68 17.73
CA PRO A 61 -3.85 -3.22 17.58
C PRO A 61 -3.16 -2.80 16.27
N LEU A 62 -2.44 -3.69 15.59
CA LEU A 62 -1.75 -3.38 14.33
C LEU A 62 -2.58 -3.75 13.10
N THR A 63 -3.31 -4.88 13.15
CA THR A 63 -4.05 -5.38 11.99
C THR A 63 -5.58 -5.23 12.11
N GLY A 64 -6.10 -5.01 13.32
CA GLY A 64 -7.54 -5.02 13.58
C GLY A 64 -8.21 -6.40 13.50
N GLN A 65 -7.44 -7.47 13.25
CA GLN A 65 -7.96 -8.83 13.13
C GLN A 65 -8.14 -9.48 14.50
N GLU A 66 -9.13 -10.37 14.61
CA GLU A 66 -9.30 -11.20 15.81
C GLU A 66 -8.10 -12.14 15.98
N ILE A 67 -7.62 -12.25 17.21
CA ILE A 67 -6.48 -13.10 17.56
C ILE A 67 -6.94 -14.37 18.29
N PRO A 68 -6.27 -15.53 18.05
CA PRO A 68 -6.62 -16.79 18.68
C PRO A 68 -6.40 -16.76 20.21
N PRO A 69 -7.05 -17.65 20.97
CA PRO A 69 -7.04 -17.54 22.42
C PRO A 69 -5.69 -17.59 23.13
N GLU A 70 -4.83 -18.46 22.64
CA GLU A 70 -3.42 -18.55 23.01
C GLU A 70 -2.66 -17.22 22.90
N LEU A 71 -3.01 -16.31 22.00
CA LEU A 71 -2.31 -15.03 21.84
C LEU A 71 -2.82 -13.95 22.80
N TRP A 72 -4.14 -13.86 23.06
CA TRP A 72 -4.66 -12.85 24.00
C TRP A 72 -4.23 -13.15 25.44
N LEU A 73 -4.14 -14.43 25.82
CA LEU A 73 -3.70 -14.82 27.16
C LEU A 73 -2.21 -14.47 27.45
N ASN A 74 -1.42 -14.28 26.39
CA ASN A 74 0.01 -13.98 26.47
C ASN A 74 0.34 -12.48 26.40
N ARG A 75 -0.66 -11.60 26.47
CA ARG A 75 -0.46 -10.14 26.47
C ARG A 75 -0.10 -9.59 27.85
N PRO A 76 0.66 -8.47 27.94
CA PRO A 76 1.13 -7.64 26.84
C PRO A 76 2.41 -8.17 26.16
N LYS A 77 2.44 -8.14 24.82
CA LYS A 77 3.63 -8.43 24.00
C LYS A 77 4.27 -7.13 23.51
N ARG A 78 5.59 -7.15 23.30
CA ARG A 78 6.32 -6.01 22.70
C ARG A 78 6.31 -6.12 21.19
N VAL A 79 6.08 -5.00 20.52
CA VAL A 79 6.26 -4.90 19.07
C VAL A 79 7.75 -4.94 18.75
N VAL A 80 8.13 -5.73 17.75
CA VAL A 80 9.48 -5.78 17.21
C VAL A 80 9.46 -5.19 15.81
N ALA A 81 10.35 -4.24 15.57
CA ALA A 81 10.47 -3.55 14.28
C ALA A 81 11.78 -3.95 13.59
N PHE A 82 11.71 -4.28 12.31
CA PHE A 82 12.88 -4.58 11.48
C PHE A 82 12.96 -3.60 10.32
N LYS A 83 14.14 -3.01 10.12
CA LYS A 83 14.39 -2.15 8.98
C LYS A 83 14.95 -2.96 7.81
N ILE A 84 14.18 -3.02 6.73
CA ILE A 84 14.43 -3.86 5.56
C ILE A 84 14.87 -2.98 4.39
N ASP A 85 15.84 -3.48 3.61
CA ASP A 85 16.28 -2.81 2.40
C ASP A 85 15.16 -2.73 1.36
N ASN A 86 15.06 -1.57 0.69
CA ASN A 86 14.20 -1.39 -0.47
C ASN A 86 14.97 -0.91 -1.72
N ASN A 87 16.30 -1.02 -1.73
CA ASN A 87 17.09 -0.84 -2.95
C ASN A 87 16.67 -1.85 -4.04
N ILE A 88 16.76 -1.46 -5.31
CA ILE A 88 16.41 -2.31 -6.45
C ILE A 88 17.15 -3.66 -6.45
N ASN A 89 18.41 -3.69 -5.99
CA ASN A 89 19.23 -4.89 -5.93
C ASN A 89 18.90 -5.80 -4.73
N ALA A 90 18.10 -5.32 -3.78
CA ALA A 90 17.70 -6.08 -2.60
C ALA A 90 16.33 -6.76 -2.76
N ARG A 91 15.66 -6.54 -3.89
CA ARG A 91 14.34 -7.09 -4.20
C ARG A 91 14.47 -8.44 -4.91
N PRO A 92 13.56 -9.40 -4.65
CA PRO A 92 12.45 -9.33 -3.69
C PRO A 92 12.91 -9.51 -2.24
N GLN A 93 12.17 -8.89 -1.31
CA GLN A 93 12.37 -9.08 0.14
C GLN A 93 11.83 -10.44 0.60
N SER A 94 12.42 -10.98 1.67
CA SER A 94 11.96 -12.18 2.35
C SER A 94 11.11 -11.81 3.56
N GLY A 95 9.97 -12.48 3.75
CA GLY A 95 9.15 -12.41 4.97
C GLY A 95 8.39 -11.10 5.19
N LEU A 96 8.41 -10.17 4.23
CA LEU A 96 7.74 -8.88 4.38
C LEU A 96 6.20 -9.03 4.44
N GLN A 97 5.66 -10.03 3.75
CA GLN A 97 4.23 -10.36 3.75
C GLN A 97 3.72 -10.95 5.08
N GLU A 98 4.63 -11.36 5.97
CA GLU A 98 4.31 -11.95 7.27
C GLU A 98 4.30 -10.89 8.38
N ALA A 99 4.64 -9.63 8.06
CA ALA A 99 4.60 -8.53 9.01
C ALA A 99 3.15 -8.08 9.27
N ASP A 100 2.87 -7.68 10.51
CA ASP A 100 1.56 -7.15 10.90
C ASP A 100 1.31 -5.75 10.31
N SER A 101 2.37 -4.97 10.12
CA SER A 101 2.31 -3.68 9.44
C SER A 101 3.65 -3.37 8.80
N VAL A 102 3.61 -2.69 7.65
CA VAL A 102 4.81 -2.26 6.93
C VAL A 102 4.69 -0.78 6.60
N TYR A 103 5.72 -0.02 6.96
CA TYR A 103 5.86 1.39 6.59
C TYR A 103 7.01 1.56 5.62
N GLU A 104 6.84 2.40 4.62
CA GLU A 104 7.93 2.86 3.77
C GLU A 104 8.41 4.22 4.27
N ILE A 105 9.71 4.33 4.54
CA ILE A 105 10.33 5.55 5.07
C ILE A 105 11.44 6.03 4.15
N LEU A 106 11.50 7.34 3.93
CA LEU A 106 12.59 7.97 3.19
C LEU A 106 13.90 7.89 3.97
N VAL A 107 15.00 7.73 3.22
CA VAL A 107 16.36 7.71 3.72
C VAL A 107 17.26 8.56 2.81
N GLU A 108 18.56 8.52 3.02
CA GLU A 108 19.54 9.26 2.23
C GLU A 108 19.45 9.00 0.72
N GLY A 109 19.73 10.03 -0.07
CA GLY A 109 19.81 9.93 -1.52
C GLY A 109 18.47 9.70 -2.22
N GLY A 110 17.34 9.99 -1.57
CA GLY A 110 16.00 9.80 -2.15
C GLY A 110 15.56 8.34 -2.24
N MET A 111 16.31 7.43 -1.60
CA MET A 111 15.90 6.03 -1.47
C MET A 111 14.91 5.86 -0.32
N THR A 112 14.27 4.70 -0.25
CA THR A 112 13.41 4.31 0.87
C THR A 112 13.89 3.01 1.51
N ARG A 113 13.40 2.75 2.73
CA ARG A 113 13.53 1.47 3.42
C ARG A 113 12.18 1.10 4.01
N PHE A 114 11.93 -0.20 4.20
CA PHE A 114 10.73 -0.64 4.88
C PHE A 114 10.99 -0.79 6.38
N LEU A 115 10.00 -0.46 7.19
CA LEU A 115 9.94 -0.80 8.61
C LEU A 115 8.82 -1.82 8.81
N ALA A 116 9.19 -3.07 9.00
CA ALA A 116 8.27 -4.18 9.20
C ALA A 116 8.04 -4.39 10.71
N LEU A 117 6.79 -4.28 11.15
CA LEU A 117 6.38 -4.48 12.55
C LEU A 117 5.79 -5.88 12.76
N PHE A 118 6.24 -6.54 13.81
CA PHE A 118 5.75 -7.85 14.25
C PHE A 118 5.31 -7.77 15.72
N LEU A 119 4.09 -8.22 15.99
CA LEU A 119 3.45 -8.30 17.30
C LEU A 119 2.78 -9.67 17.47
N ASP A 120 1.89 -10.02 16.53
CA ASP A 120 1.08 -11.22 16.57
C ASP A 120 1.64 -12.29 15.64
N ASN A 121 2.11 -11.91 14.45
CA ASN A 121 2.78 -12.81 13.51
C ASN A 121 4.29 -12.97 13.76
N THR A 122 4.88 -13.99 13.15
CA THR A 122 6.33 -14.26 13.19
C THR A 122 6.81 -14.72 11.82
N SER A 123 8.09 -14.45 11.53
CA SER A 123 8.73 -14.88 10.29
C SER A 123 9.95 -15.76 10.55
N LYS A 124 10.12 -16.82 9.76
CA LYS A 124 11.33 -17.65 9.80
C LYS A 124 12.52 -16.99 9.11
N TYR A 125 12.26 -16.24 8.04
CA TYR A 125 13.28 -15.57 7.24
C TYR A 125 12.81 -14.16 6.87
N LEU A 126 13.51 -13.15 7.37
CA LEU A 126 13.18 -11.73 7.15
C LEU A 126 14.42 -10.95 6.70
N GLY A 127 14.31 -10.20 5.61
CA GLY A 127 15.41 -9.37 5.11
C GLY A 127 15.29 -8.94 3.65
N PRO A 128 16.35 -8.33 3.09
CA PRO A 128 17.64 -8.06 3.72
C PRO A 128 17.59 -6.96 4.80
N ILE A 129 18.25 -7.16 5.94
CA ILE A 129 18.31 -6.16 7.02
C ILE A 129 19.24 -5.00 6.65
N ARG A 130 18.88 -3.78 7.06
CA ARG A 130 19.70 -2.57 6.93
C ARG A 130 19.80 -1.79 8.22
N SER A 131 20.81 -0.93 8.28
CA SER A 131 21.06 -0.04 9.41
C SER A 131 19.84 0.80 9.75
N ALA A 132 19.48 0.77 11.03
CA ALA A 132 18.48 1.62 11.68
C ALA A 132 18.83 3.10 11.52
#